data_AF-A0A4R3MUQ8-F1
#
_entry.id   AF-A0A4R3MUQ8-F1
#
_cell.length_a   1.000
_cell.length_b   1.000
_cell.length_c   1.000
_cell.angle_alpha   90.00
_cell.angle_beta   90.00
_cell.angle_gamma   90.00
#
_symmetry.space_group_name_H-M   'P 1'
#
loop_
_entity.id
_entity.type
_entity.pdbx_description
1 polymer ?
#
loop_
_entity_poly.entity_id
_entity_poly.type
_entity_poly.pdbx_seq_one_letter_code
_entity_poly.pdbx_strand_id
1 'polypeptide(L)'
;MRASVGIPPREQSFHYTMYYERVKTMKNQTKMLFVAALAIGLSAPAFAQVNTNTTIQRGNVNTNDSYQSGADNDNATDQEGRDNANRSYQAGSRFNTNQTYQGGGTNYNESTQRGR
;
A
#
# COMPACT_ATOMS: atom_id res chain seq x y z
N MET A 1 -63.46 -3.19 -35.08
CA MET A 1 -63.28 -3.82 -33.75
C MET A 1 -61.83 -4.31 -33.67
N ARG A 2 -60.99 -3.73 -32.79
CA ARG A 2 -59.61 -4.21 -32.58
C ARG A 2 -59.65 -5.33 -31.54
N ALA A 3 -59.26 -6.54 -31.91
CA ALA A 3 -59.11 -7.64 -30.98
C ALA A 3 -57.93 -7.35 -30.04
N SER A 4 -58.23 -7.20 -28.75
CA SER A 4 -57.22 -7.29 -27.69
C SER A 4 -56.74 -8.73 -27.64
N VAL A 5 -55.57 -9.00 -28.23
CA VAL A 5 -54.92 -10.31 -28.12
C VAL A 5 -54.29 -10.33 -26.73
N GLY A 6 -55.01 -10.88 -25.75
CA GLY A 6 -54.49 -11.11 -24.41
C GLY A 6 -53.35 -12.12 -24.47
N ILE A 7 -52.19 -11.77 -23.90
CA ILE A 7 -51.04 -12.68 -23.78
C ILE A 7 -51.48 -13.92 -22.99
N PRO A 8 -51.26 -15.14 -23.50
CA PRO A 8 -51.70 -16.36 -22.81
C PRO A 8 -51.03 -16.49 -21.43
N PRO A 9 -51.73 -17.02 -20.41
CA PRO A 9 -51.27 -17.02 -19.01
C PRO A 9 -49.87 -17.63 -18.79
N ARG A 10 -49.49 -18.65 -19.58
CA ARG A 10 -48.17 -19.28 -19.49
C ARG A 10 -47.02 -18.36 -19.91
N GLU A 11 -47.25 -17.50 -20.90
CA GLU A 11 -46.25 -16.51 -21.34
C GLU A 11 -46.09 -15.40 -20.30
N GLN A 12 -47.17 -14.97 -19.65
CA GLN A 12 -47.11 -13.99 -18.55
C GLN A 12 -46.30 -14.53 -17.35
N SER A 13 -46.53 -15.80 -16.96
CA SER A 13 -45.75 -16.45 -15.90
C SER A 13 -44.26 -16.57 -16.26
N PHE A 14 -43.94 -16.95 -17.50
CA PHE A 14 -42.56 -17.04 -17.96
C PHE A 14 -41.84 -15.67 -17.95
N HIS A 15 -42.51 -14.62 -18.40
CA HIS A 15 -41.99 -13.25 -18.34
C HIS A 15 -41.76 -12.77 -16.91
N TYR A 16 -42.67 -13.08 -15.98
CA TYR A 16 -42.52 -12.73 -14.57
C TYR A 16 -41.33 -13.45 -13.91
N THR A 17 -41.19 -14.75 -14.15
CA THR A 17 -40.05 -15.53 -13.63
C THR A 17 -38.72 -15.03 -14.19
N MET A 18 -38.65 -14.76 -15.50
CA MET A 18 -37.47 -14.17 -16.14
C MET A 18 -37.11 -12.79 -15.56
N TYR A 19 -38.11 -11.94 -15.35
CA TYR A 19 -37.91 -10.63 -14.72
C TYR A 19 -37.38 -10.76 -13.29
N TYR A 20 -37.98 -11.64 -12.50
CA TYR A 20 -37.58 -11.88 -11.11
C TYR A 20 -36.14 -12.38 -11.00
N GLU A 21 -35.76 -13.37 -11.83
CA GLU A 21 -34.40 -13.91 -11.86
C GLU A 21 -33.38 -12.86 -12.31
N ARG A 22 -33.72 -11.99 -13.28
CA ARG A 22 -32.87 -10.86 -13.68
C ARG A 22 -32.66 -9.88 -12.52
N VAL A 23 -33.74 -9.49 -11.82
CA VAL A 23 -33.64 -8.56 -10.68
C VAL A 23 -32.83 -9.16 -9.54
N LYS A 24 -33.03 -10.44 -9.24
CA LYS A 24 -32.26 -11.19 -8.23
C LYS A 24 -30.79 -11.28 -8.60
N THR A 25 -30.48 -11.58 -9.86
CA THR A 25 -29.12 -11.62 -10.40
C THR A 25 -28.45 -10.24 -10.30
N MET A 26 -29.14 -9.17 -10.70
CA MET A 26 -28.62 -7.80 -10.59
C MET A 26 -28.32 -7.44 -9.13
N LYS A 27 -29.24 -7.73 -8.20
CA LYS A 27 -29.03 -7.51 -6.76
C LYS A 27 -27.79 -8.24 -6.25
N ASN A 28 -27.57 -9.49 -6.68
CA ASN A 28 -26.40 -10.26 -6.29
C ASN A 28 -25.11 -9.70 -6.89
N GLN A 29 -25.13 -9.28 -8.16
CA GLN A 29 -23.99 -8.61 -8.81
C GLN A 29 -23.63 -7.30 -8.10
N THR A 30 -24.63 -6.47 -7.77
CA THR A 30 -24.41 -5.23 -7.02
C THR A 30 -23.80 -5.51 -5.65
N LYS A 31 -24.30 -6.50 -4.92
CA LYS A 31 -23.69 -6.92 -3.63
C LYS A 31 -22.23 -7.34 -3.79
N MET A 32 -21.92 -8.14 -4.83
CA MET A 32 -20.54 -8.55 -5.11
C MET A 32 -19.64 -7.35 -5.44
N LEU A 33 -20.13 -6.38 -6.22
CA LEU A 33 -19.39 -5.15 -6.52
C LEU A 33 -19.09 -4.35 -5.25
N PHE A 34 -20.06 -4.23 -4.33
CA PHE A 34 -19.84 -3.57 -3.05
C PHE A 34 -18.79 -4.29 -2.19
N VAL A 35 -18.86 -5.62 -2.11
CA VAL A 35 -17.86 -6.41 -1.36
C VAL A 35 -16.48 -6.27 -1.99
N ALA A 36 -16.35 -6.29 -3.31
CA ALA A 36 -15.08 -6.10 -4.00
C ALA A 36 -14.50 -4.70 -3.76
N ALA A 37 -15.33 -3.65 -3.85
CA ALA A 37 -14.90 -2.28 -3.58
C ALA A 37 -14.46 -2.10 -2.12
N LEU A 38 -15.17 -2.71 -1.16
CA LEU A 38 -14.80 -2.69 0.24
C LEU A 38 -13.47 -3.43 0.47
N ALA A 39 -13.29 -4.62 -0.12
CA ALA A 39 -12.06 -5.40 -0.01
C ALA A 39 -10.85 -4.63 -0.57
N ILE A 40 -11.01 -3.98 -1.73
CA ILE A 40 -9.96 -3.14 -2.32
C ILE A 40 -9.66 -1.95 -1.39
N GLY A 41 -10.68 -1.21 -0.94
CA GLY A 41 -10.49 -0.05 -0.08
C GLY A 41 -9.84 -0.38 1.27
N LEU A 42 -10.23 -1.49 1.89
CA LEU A 42 -9.67 -1.96 3.15
C LEU A 42 -8.28 -2.58 3.01
N SER A 43 -7.87 -2.99 1.80
CA SER A 43 -6.52 -3.50 1.55
C SER A 43 -5.47 -2.38 1.39
N ALA A 44 -5.88 -1.13 1.10
CA ALA A 44 -4.97 -0.02 0.86
C ALA A 44 -3.96 0.25 1.99
N PRO A 45 -4.33 0.21 3.29
CA PRO A 45 -3.36 0.38 4.38
C PRO A 45 -2.32 -0.75 4.47
N ALA A 46 -2.66 -1.98 4.03
CA ALA A 46 -1.71 -3.08 3.99
C ALA A 46 -0.63 -2.91 2.90
N PHE A 47 -0.87 -2.03 1.91
CA PHE A 47 0.12 -1.65 0.90
C PHE A 47 0.98 -0.43 1.28
N ALA A 48 0.61 0.30 2.33
CA ALA A 48 1.43 1.40 2.85
C ALA A 48 2.58 0.83 3.69
N GLN A 49 3.70 0.53 3.04
CA GLN A 49 4.90 0.03 3.71
C GLN A 49 5.63 1.17 4.41
N VAL A 50 5.65 1.15 5.75
CA VAL A 50 6.48 2.04 6.57
C VAL A 50 7.70 1.25 7.04
N ASN A 51 8.89 1.74 6.74
CA ASN A 51 10.15 1.12 7.18
C ASN A 51 10.87 2.05 8.16
N THR A 52 11.26 1.53 9.33
CA THR A 52 12.08 2.25 10.30
C THR A 52 13.37 1.47 10.55
N ASN A 53 14.52 2.13 10.49
CA ASN A 53 15.82 1.56 10.83
C ASN A 53 16.53 2.46 11.83
N THR A 54 17.04 1.86 12.91
CA THR A 54 17.87 2.54 13.90
C THR A 54 19.17 1.77 14.05
N THR A 55 20.29 2.43 13.82
CA THR A 55 21.63 1.85 13.99
C THR A 55 22.40 2.63 15.03
N ILE A 56 22.86 1.95 16.09
CA ILE A 56 23.72 2.53 17.13
C ILE A 56 25.00 1.70 17.18
N GLN A 57 26.15 2.31 16.95
CA GLN A 57 27.45 1.63 16.99
C GLN A 57 28.46 2.41 17.86
N ARG A 58 29.24 1.67 18.64
CA ARG A 58 30.31 2.19 19.51
C ARG A 58 31.56 1.34 19.30
N GLY A 59 32.71 1.95 18.99
CA GLY A 59 33.94 1.19 18.71
C GLY A 59 34.99 2.04 18.00
N ASN A 60 36.18 1.49 17.71
CA ASN A 60 37.22 2.30 17.03
C ASN A 60 36.88 2.59 15.57
N VAL A 61 36.25 1.64 14.86
CA VAL A 61 35.81 1.79 13.48
C VAL A 61 34.37 1.31 13.37
N ASN A 62 33.47 2.18 12.91
CA ASN A 62 32.05 1.88 12.72
C ASN A 62 31.70 2.04 11.23
N THR A 63 31.07 1.03 10.64
CA THR A 63 30.59 1.09 9.25
C THR A 63 29.13 0.63 9.20
N ASN A 64 28.29 1.43 8.54
CA ASN A 64 26.87 1.14 8.31
C ASN A 64 26.51 1.35 6.84
N ASP A 65 25.74 0.41 6.27
CA ASP A 65 25.10 0.53 4.96
C ASP A 65 23.64 0.11 5.10
N SER A 66 22.71 1.02 4.85
CA SER A 66 21.27 0.81 5.05
C SER A 66 20.49 1.10 3.77
N TYR A 67 19.63 0.16 3.37
CA TYR A 67 18.75 0.26 2.21
C TYR A 67 17.28 0.06 2.64
N GLN A 68 16.41 1.03 2.38
CA GLN A 68 14.97 0.94 2.64
C GLN A 68 14.16 1.29 1.39
N SER A 69 13.11 0.51 1.12
CA SER A 69 12.14 0.76 0.04
C SER A 69 10.72 0.54 0.55
N GLY A 70 9.84 1.52 0.35
CA GLY A 70 8.48 1.53 0.88
C GLY A 70 7.73 2.80 0.53
N ALA A 71 6.55 3.01 1.12
CA ALA A 71 5.83 4.27 1.00
C ALA A 71 6.51 5.37 1.83
N ASP A 72 6.84 5.02 3.08
CA ASP A 72 7.51 5.89 4.04
C ASP A 72 8.74 5.18 4.61
N ASN A 73 9.89 5.86 4.62
CA ASN A 73 11.14 5.33 5.17
C ASN A 73 11.72 6.30 6.20
N ASP A 74 12.11 5.77 7.36
CA ASP A 74 12.78 6.49 8.43
C ASP A 74 14.07 5.76 8.81
N ASN A 75 15.18 6.49 8.83
CA ASN A 75 16.49 5.97 9.20
C ASN A 75 17.16 6.90 10.20
N ALA A 76 17.62 6.33 11.32
CA ALA A 76 18.42 7.00 12.33
C ALA A 76 19.72 6.24 12.55
N THR A 77 20.86 6.92 12.43
CA THR A 77 22.18 6.33 12.65
C THR A 77 22.96 7.15 13.69
N ASP A 78 23.45 6.50 14.74
CA ASP A 78 24.34 7.07 15.77
C ASP A 78 25.61 6.22 15.85
N GLN A 79 26.76 6.78 15.48
CA GLN A 79 28.06 6.11 15.58
C GLN A 79 29.02 6.94 16.43
N GLU A 80 29.66 6.31 17.42
CA GLU A 80 30.80 6.92 18.13
C GLU A 80 32.02 6.02 18.00
N GLY A 81 33.10 6.60 17.49
CA GLY A 81 34.32 5.89 17.21
C GLY A 81 35.42 6.76 16.64
N ARG A 82 36.63 6.21 16.46
CA ARG A 82 37.70 6.98 15.84
C ARG A 82 37.38 7.26 14.37
N ASP A 83 36.89 6.25 13.64
CA ASP A 83 36.51 6.34 12.24
C ASP A 83 35.07 5.83 12.05
N ASN A 84 34.18 6.68 11.54
CA ASN A 84 32.77 6.36 11.29
C ASN A 84 32.44 6.51 9.81
N ALA A 85 31.83 5.49 9.22
CA ALA A 85 31.33 5.51 7.84
C ALA A 85 29.86 5.08 7.80
N ASN A 86 29.01 5.91 7.21
CA ASN A 86 27.59 5.63 7.03
C ASN A 86 27.18 5.85 5.58
N ARG A 87 26.48 4.87 5.00
CA ARG A 87 25.77 5.00 3.74
C ARG A 87 24.30 4.66 3.97
N SER A 88 23.43 5.54 3.51
CA SER A 88 21.98 5.39 3.61
C SER A 88 21.32 5.62 2.26
N TYR A 89 20.50 4.67 1.83
CA TYR A 89 19.68 4.76 0.64
C TYR A 89 18.21 4.53 0.99
N GLN A 90 17.37 5.51 0.69
CA GLN A 90 15.92 5.43 0.90
C GLN A 90 15.16 5.72 -0.41
N ALA A 91 14.31 4.77 -0.82
CA ALA A 91 13.40 4.92 -1.94
C ALA A 91 11.95 4.87 -1.45
N GLY A 92 11.36 6.05 -1.29
CA GLY A 92 10.02 6.26 -0.74
C GLY A 92 9.10 6.97 -1.73
N SER A 93 7.82 6.59 -1.79
CA SER A 93 6.84 7.31 -2.61
C SER A 93 6.22 8.51 -1.90
N ARG A 94 6.39 8.65 -0.59
CA ARG A 94 5.75 9.73 0.19
C ARG A 94 6.73 10.45 1.10
N PHE A 95 7.26 9.80 2.13
CA PHE A 95 8.24 10.40 3.04
C PHE A 95 9.54 9.59 3.12
N ASN A 96 10.67 10.29 3.12
CA ASN A 96 11.98 9.72 3.44
C ASN A 96 12.66 10.62 4.46
N THR A 97 12.87 10.13 5.68
CA THR A 97 13.57 10.83 6.75
C THR A 97 14.88 10.11 7.03
N ASN A 98 15.99 10.85 7.05
CA ASN A 98 17.29 10.33 7.45
C ASN A 98 17.95 11.25 8.47
N GLN A 99 18.35 10.69 9.60
CA GLN A 99 19.12 11.36 10.65
C GLN A 99 20.41 10.60 10.89
N THR A 100 21.53 11.31 10.94
CA THR A 100 22.84 10.71 11.19
C THR A 100 23.64 11.56 12.17
N TYR A 101 24.13 10.93 13.23
CA TYR A 101 25.09 11.45 14.16
C TYR A 101 26.36 10.58 14.12
N GLN A 102 27.51 11.24 13.99
CA GLN A 102 28.82 10.59 14.01
C GLN A 102 29.78 11.39 14.90
N GLY A 103 30.28 10.76 15.95
CA GLY A 103 31.28 11.33 16.86
C GLY A 103 32.61 10.61 16.67
N GLY A 104 33.67 11.33 16.26
CA GLY A 104 34.94 10.70 15.92
C GLY A 104 35.98 11.60 15.26
N GLY A 105 37.15 11.03 15.00
CA GLY A 105 38.26 11.69 14.32
C GLY A 105 38.03 11.80 12.80
N THR A 106 37.54 10.74 12.18
CA THR A 106 37.14 10.72 10.77
C THR A 106 35.68 10.32 10.66
N ASN A 107 34.87 11.11 9.97
CA ASN A 107 33.46 10.83 9.77
C ASN A 107 33.11 10.96 8.28
N TYR A 108 32.52 9.91 7.72
CA TYR A 108 31.98 9.87 6.37
C TYR A 108 30.49 9.53 6.44
N ASN A 109 29.68 10.38 5.83
CA ASN A 109 28.24 10.15 5.69
C ASN A 109 27.80 10.40 4.25
N GLU A 110 27.13 9.40 3.67
CA GLU A 110 26.47 9.49 2.38
C GLU A 110 24.99 9.16 2.55
N SER A 111 24.13 10.05 2.07
CA SER A 111 22.69 9.88 2.11
C SER A 111 22.10 10.13 0.74
N THR A 112 21.43 9.12 0.20
CA THR A 112 20.68 9.20 -1.06
C THR A 112 19.21 8.94 -0.78
N GLN A 113 18.36 9.91 -1.11
CA GLN A 113 16.91 9.78 -0.98
C GLN A 113 16.25 10.01 -2.35
N ARG A 114 15.40 9.07 -2.76
CA ARG A 114 14.63 9.18 -4.00
C ARG A 114 13.14 9.13 -3.69
N GLY A 115 12.47 10.26 -3.96
CA GLY A 115 11.02 10.33 -4.10
C GLY A 115 10.57 9.71 -5.43
N ARG A 116 9.38 9.12 -5.47
CA ARG A 116 8.67 8.75 -6.71
C ARG A 116 7.41 9.58 -6.85
#